data_AF-A0A522E5X4-F1
#
_entry.id   AF-A0A522E5X4-F1
#
_cell.length_a   1.000
_cell.length_b   1.000
_cell.length_c   1.000
_cell.angle_alpha   90.00
_cell.angle_beta   90.00
_cell.angle_gamma   90.00
#
_symmetry.space_group_name_H-M   'P 1'
#
loop_
_entity.id
_entity.type
_entity.pdbx_description
1 polymer ?
#
loop_
_entity_poly.entity_id
_entity_poly.type
_entity_poly.pdbx_seq_one_letter_code
_entity_poly.pdbx_strand_id
1 'polypeptide(L)'
;WELGFRSPEKEKKIFKGIEKVIAWCKEFEETRDDLPYEIDGMVIKVNDLELQDKLGMTSHHPRWAIAYKFKARQATSKLLAIEFQVGRTGAVTPVAKLEPVSVGGVTVSSISVHNEEYIKEKDLRIGDAVLIERAGDVIPQIVKSLPDVRTGKEKKIHFPDHCPVCKSKLFKEEGEAVWRCINIECPAQIVERIIHFISKDAMDIRGFGDANVRKFYDLGLLKDIPGIYELNYKKIAELEGFGEKSIANLQSAISNSKNQPLHRLIYALGIRFVGETTAKTLAQSVNHLLDLQHYSLEELQNLEDIGPKVGNSIYRFFRNKDNIHLLQQLEKLGLKLKNEKKDFAKGGNLSGQTFLFTGTLPTLKRSDAEGMVEQNGGQILGGVSSKLNYLVVGEDAGSKLEKAKKINTVKIISEAEFLKLIGKK
;
A
#
# COMPACT_ATOMS: atom_id res chain seq x y z
N TRP A 1 -32.65 -0.32 19.45
CA TRP A 1 -33.86 -0.86 18.77
C TRP A 1 -35.03 0.07 18.78
N GLU A 2 -35.26 0.82 19.85
CA GLU A 2 -36.37 1.77 19.96
C GLU A 2 -36.37 2.85 18.86
N LEU A 3 -35.20 3.14 18.28
CA LEU A 3 -35.04 4.08 17.16
C LEU A 3 -35.00 3.41 15.77
N GLY A 4 -35.31 2.11 15.67
CA GLY A 4 -35.41 1.40 14.38
C GLY A 4 -34.09 0.95 13.74
N PHE A 5 -32.93 1.24 14.33
CA PHE A 5 -31.64 0.77 13.81
C PHE A 5 -31.45 -0.75 14.03
N ARG A 6 -31.03 -1.45 12.97
CA ARG A 6 -30.59 -2.85 13.04
C ARG A 6 -29.28 -2.93 13.85
N SER A 7 -29.23 -3.80 14.86
CA SER A 7 -28.06 -3.97 15.72
C SER A 7 -27.90 -5.44 16.15
N PRO A 8 -26.72 -5.89 16.60
CA PRO A 8 -26.51 -7.27 17.04
C PRO A 8 -26.86 -7.46 18.53
N GLU A 9 -28.01 -6.96 18.97
CA GLU A 9 -28.36 -6.95 20.40
C GLU A 9 -28.63 -8.34 20.96
N LYS A 10 -29.03 -9.30 20.12
CA LYS A 10 -29.22 -10.69 20.53
C LYS A 10 -27.88 -11.34 20.89
N GLU A 11 -26.82 -10.90 20.22
CA GLU A 11 -25.45 -11.41 20.35
C GLU A 11 -24.64 -10.60 21.39
N LYS A 12 -25.12 -9.40 21.76
CA LYS A 12 -24.50 -8.51 22.74
C LYS A 12 -24.78 -8.98 24.16
N LYS A 13 -23.75 -8.99 25.00
CA LYS A 13 -23.87 -9.35 26.43
C LYS A 13 -22.93 -8.53 27.30
N ILE A 14 -23.40 -8.17 28.50
CA ILE A 14 -22.63 -7.38 29.47
C ILE A 14 -22.11 -8.30 30.56
N PHE A 15 -20.84 -8.16 30.89
CA PHE A 15 -20.16 -8.95 31.91
C PHE A 15 -19.43 -8.06 32.91
N LYS A 16 -19.27 -8.57 34.13
CA LYS A 16 -18.35 -8.02 35.14
C LYS A 16 -17.17 -9.00 35.30
N GLY A 17 -15.95 -8.52 35.07
CA GLY A 17 -14.72 -9.32 35.10
C GLY A 17 -14.33 -9.89 33.74
N ILE A 18 -13.03 -10.01 33.48
CA ILE A 18 -12.47 -10.39 32.17
C ILE A 18 -12.63 -11.90 31.90
N GLU A 19 -12.65 -12.71 32.94
CA GLU A 19 -12.76 -14.18 32.87
C GLU A 19 -14.09 -14.61 32.24
N LYS A 20 -15.17 -13.93 32.60
CA LYS A 20 -16.50 -14.18 32.02
C LYS A 20 -16.59 -13.77 30.56
N VAL A 21 -15.90 -12.69 30.18
CA VAL A 21 -15.79 -12.25 28.78
C VAL A 21 -15.04 -13.30 27.96
N ILE A 22 -13.90 -13.79 28.47
CA ILE A 22 -13.11 -14.82 27.79
C ILE A 22 -13.92 -16.12 27.63
N ALA A 23 -14.64 -16.55 28.67
CA ALA A 23 -15.49 -17.73 28.61
C ALA A 23 -16.59 -17.57 27.54
N TRP A 24 -17.25 -16.42 27.51
CA TRP A 24 -18.26 -16.11 26.50
C TRP A 24 -17.69 -16.11 25.08
N CYS A 25 -16.52 -15.52 24.86
CA CYS A 25 -15.89 -15.54 23.53
C CYS A 25 -15.59 -16.97 23.05
N LYS A 26 -15.20 -17.88 23.95
CA LYS A 26 -14.96 -19.29 23.60
C LYS A 26 -16.26 -20.03 23.28
N GLU A 27 -17.30 -19.84 24.09
CA GLU A 27 -18.63 -20.42 23.85
C GLU A 27 -19.21 -19.92 22.51
N PHE A 28 -19.11 -18.62 22.25
CA PHE A 28 -19.62 -18.00 21.02
C PHE A 28 -18.83 -18.42 19.77
N GLU A 29 -17.55 -18.79 19.93
CA GLU A 29 -16.74 -19.34 18.84
C GLU A 29 -17.28 -20.70 18.35
N GLU A 30 -17.85 -21.51 19.25
CA GLU A 30 -18.43 -22.82 18.91
C GLU A 30 -19.77 -22.67 18.18
N THR A 31 -20.57 -21.68 18.54
CA THR A 31 -21.89 -21.41 17.93
C THR A 31 -21.84 -20.41 16.79
N ARG A 32 -20.64 -20.00 16.33
CA ARG A 32 -20.48 -18.97 15.30
C ARG A 32 -21.13 -19.37 13.96
N ASP A 33 -21.23 -20.67 13.70
CA ASP A 33 -21.78 -21.23 12.45
C ASP A 33 -23.32 -21.23 12.44
N ASP A 34 -23.97 -20.96 13.57
CA ASP A 34 -25.44 -20.86 13.67
C ASP A 34 -25.96 -19.50 13.19
N LEU A 35 -25.08 -18.52 13.01
CA LEU A 35 -25.45 -17.19 12.56
C LEU A 35 -25.73 -17.19 11.05
N PRO A 36 -26.72 -16.40 10.58
CA PRO A 36 -27.03 -16.27 9.15
C PRO A 36 -26.00 -15.40 8.40
N TYR A 37 -24.88 -15.07 9.04
CA TYR A 37 -23.79 -14.26 8.51
C TYR A 37 -22.47 -14.70 9.15
N GLU A 38 -21.35 -14.42 8.47
CA GLU A 38 -20.03 -14.75 8.96
C GLU A 38 -19.51 -13.72 9.97
N ILE A 39 -18.73 -14.22 10.94
CA ILE A 39 -18.01 -13.41 11.92
C ILE A 39 -16.60 -13.97 12.10
N ASP A 40 -15.62 -13.08 12.33
CA ASP A 40 -14.21 -13.44 12.52
C ASP A 40 -13.74 -13.29 13.98
N GLY A 41 -14.68 -13.00 14.89
CA GLY A 41 -14.42 -12.79 16.30
C GLY A 41 -15.50 -11.98 17.00
N MET A 42 -15.17 -11.50 18.20
CA MET A 42 -16.01 -10.61 18.99
C MET A 42 -15.28 -9.30 19.30
N VAL A 43 -16.02 -8.20 19.46
CA VAL A 43 -15.45 -6.93 19.92
C VAL A 43 -15.75 -6.75 21.40
N ILE A 44 -14.70 -6.70 22.22
CA ILE A 44 -14.78 -6.44 23.65
C ILE A 44 -14.65 -4.93 23.85
N LYS A 45 -15.57 -4.33 24.62
CA LYS A 45 -15.60 -2.88 24.90
C LYS A 45 -15.79 -2.64 26.39
N VAL A 46 -15.09 -1.65 26.93
CA VAL A 46 -15.41 -1.07 28.24
C VAL A 46 -16.82 -0.47 28.16
N ASN A 47 -17.73 -0.86 29.05
CA ASN A 47 -19.14 -0.45 28.94
C ASN A 47 -19.42 0.97 29.50
N ASP A 48 -18.52 1.51 30.31
CA ASP A 48 -18.62 2.85 30.89
C ASP A 48 -18.08 3.90 29.91
N LEU A 49 -18.92 4.86 29.52
CA LEU A 49 -18.58 5.88 28.51
C LEU A 49 -17.56 6.91 29.04
N GLU A 50 -17.67 7.33 30.30
CA GLU A 50 -16.69 8.26 30.88
C GLU A 50 -15.30 7.63 30.95
N LEU A 51 -15.25 6.32 31.18
CA LEU A 51 -13.99 5.58 31.16
C LEU A 51 -13.43 5.41 29.75
N GLN A 52 -14.28 5.26 28.72
CA GLN A 52 -13.84 5.27 27.33
C GLN A 52 -13.14 6.58 26.95
N ASP A 53 -13.75 7.71 27.34
CA ASP A 53 -13.18 9.05 27.07
C ASP A 53 -11.83 9.23 27.76
N LYS A 54 -11.70 8.79 29.01
CA LYS A 54 -10.43 8.81 29.75
C LYS A 54 -9.35 7.91 29.15
N LEU A 55 -9.75 6.77 28.58
CA LEU A 55 -8.83 5.81 27.96
C LEU A 55 -8.34 6.28 26.58
N GLY A 56 -9.14 7.04 25.86
CA GLY A 56 -8.75 7.64 24.58
C GLY A 56 -8.41 6.63 23.47
N MET A 57 -7.57 7.05 22.53
CA MET A 57 -7.16 6.26 21.36
C MET A 57 -5.64 6.29 21.14
N THR A 58 -5.13 5.32 20.38
CA THR A 58 -3.80 5.41 19.75
C THR A 58 -3.91 6.14 18.41
N SER A 59 -2.81 6.24 17.66
CA SER A 59 -2.82 6.79 16.30
C SER A 59 -3.74 6.06 15.31
N HIS A 60 -4.21 4.85 15.66
CA HIS A 60 -5.01 4.02 14.75
C HIS A 60 -6.23 3.33 15.40
N HIS A 61 -6.26 3.10 16.72
CA HIS A 61 -7.33 2.29 17.36
C HIS A 61 -7.64 2.74 18.80
N PRO A 62 -8.87 2.53 19.30
CA PRO A 62 -9.25 2.92 20.67
C PRO A 62 -8.55 2.06 21.73
N ARG A 63 -8.27 2.62 22.91
CA ARG A 63 -7.66 1.86 24.02
C ARG A 63 -8.68 1.07 24.84
N TRP A 64 -9.96 1.42 24.72
CA TRP A 64 -11.07 0.84 25.48
C TRP A 64 -11.82 -0.28 24.75
N ALA A 65 -11.38 -0.66 23.55
CA ALA A 65 -11.95 -1.76 22.79
C ALA A 65 -10.89 -2.60 22.10
N ILE A 66 -11.15 -3.90 21.99
CA ILE A 66 -10.27 -4.85 21.29
C ILE A 66 -11.10 -5.87 20.51
N ALA A 67 -10.63 -6.25 19.34
CA ALA A 67 -11.20 -7.37 18.58
C ALA A 67 -10.55 -8.68 19.05
N TYR A 68 -11.32 -9.53 19.72
CA TYR A 68 -10.96 -10.90 20.04
C TYR A 68 -11.24 -11.79 18.83
N LYS A 69 -10.20 -12.15 18.08
CA LYS A 69 -10.32 -12.98 16.88
C LYS A 69 -10.48 -14.46 17.24
N PHE A 70 -11.40 -15.15 16.58
CA PHE A 70 -11.52 -16.60 16.69
C PHE A 70 -10.38 -17.31 16.00
N LYS A 71 -10.21 -18.61 16.30
CA LYS A 71 -9.28 -19.46 15.55
C LYS A 71 -9.68 -19.44 14.08
N ALA A 72 -8.67 -19.18 13.26
CA ALA A 72 -8.78 -19.20 11.81
C ALA A 72 -9.40 -20.53 11.37
N ARG A 73 -10.33 -20.47 10.42
CA ARG A 73 -10.85 -21.70 9.80
C ARG A 73 -9.70 -22.35 9.04
N GLN A 74 -9.51 -23.64 9.27
CA GLN A 74 -8.47 -24.44 8.64
C GLN A 74 -9.08 -25.54 7.78
N ALA A 75 -8.41 -25.90 6.70
CA ALA A 75 -8.73 -27.08 5.93
C ALA A 75 -7.46 -27.71 5.36
N THR A 76 -7.54 -29.00 5.05
CA THR A 76 -6.47 -29.72 4.38
C THR A 76 -6.76 -29.78 2.89
N SER A 77 -5.75 -29.52 2.06
CA SER A 77 -5.81 -29.68 0.60
C SER A 77 -4.51 -30.25 0.08
N LYS A 78 -4.51 -30.68 -1.19
CA LYS A 78 -3.35 -31.19 -1.88
C LYS A 78 -2.63 -30.10 -2.68
N LEU A 79 -1.31 -29.99 -2.51
CA LEU A 79 -0.45 -29.13 -3.31
C LEU A 79 -0.21 -29.74 -4.68
N LEU A 80 -0.86 -29.22 -5.72
CA LEU A 80 -0.81 -29.76 -7.08
C LEU A 80 0.43 -29.28 -7.85
N ALA A 81 0.78 -28.00 -7.71
CA ALA A 81 1.93 -27.40 -8.40
C ALA A 81 2.39 -26.11 -7.71
N ILE A 82 3.57 -25.62 -8.10
CA ILE A 82 4.03 -24.26 -7.80
C ILE A 82 4.24 -23.55 -9.14
N GLU A 83 3.58 -22.41 -9.32
CA GLU A 83 3.82 -21.49 -10.44
C GLU A 83 4.67 -20.31 -9.97
N PHE A 84 5.65 -19.91 -10.77
CA PHE A 84 6.51 -18.78 -10.47
C PHE A 84 6.09 -17.56 -11.29
N GLN A 85 5.54 -16.56 -10.62
CA GLN A 85 5.08 -15.32 -11.25
C GLN A 85 6.15 -14.23 -11.14
N VAL A 86 6.34 -13.46 -12.22
CA VAL A 86 7.31 -12.37 -12.26
C VAL A 86 6.55 -11.06 -12.13
N GLY A 87 6.75 -10.34 -11.02
CA GLY A 87 6.11 -9.05 -10.75
C GLY A 87 6.81 -7.87 -11.44
N ARG A 88 6.22 -6.68 -11.30
CA ARG A 88 6.70 -5.42 -11.93
C ARG A 88 8.16 -5.03 -11.62
N THR A 89 8.67 -5.40 -10.45
CA THR A 89 10.06 -5.13 -10.01
C THR A 89 10.99 -6.33 -10.24
N GLY A 90 10.57 -7.28 -11.08
CA GLY A 90 11.27 -8.52 -11.34
C GLY A 90 11.15 -9.57 -10.24
N ALA A 91 10.46 -9.28 -9.13
CA ALA A 91 10.24 -10.25 -8.04
C ALA A 91 9.64 -11.55 -8.58
N VAL A 92 10.31 -12.67 -8.37
CA VAL A 92 9.80 -13.99 -8.70
C VAL A 92 9.09 -14.55 -7.47
N THR A 93 7.77 -14.64 -7.52
CA THR A 93 6.93 -15.06 -6.39
C THR A 93 6.36 -16.45 -6.68
N PRO A 94 6.59 -17.45 -5.80
CA PRO A 94 5.98 -18.76 -5.93
C PRO A 94 4.50 -18.71 -5.49
N VAL A 95 3.63 -19.29 -6.29
CA VAL A 95 2.19 -19.43 -6.04
C VAL A 95 1.84 -20.92 -6.05
N ALA A 96 1.36 -21.42 -4.92
CA ALA A 96 0.85 -22.77 -4.79
C ALA A 96 -0.48 -22.91 -5.50
N LYS A 97 -0.58 -23.92 -6.36
CA LYS A 97 -1.83 -24.40 -6.94
C LYS A 97 -2.31 -25.58 -6.11
N LEU A 98 -3.54 -25.46 -5.62
CA LEU A 98 -4.12 -26.38 -4.67
C LEU A 98 -5.31 -27.09 -5.30
N GLU A 99 -5.60 -28.28 -4.81
CA GLU A 99 -6.91 -28.89 -5.02
C GLU A 99 -7.98 -27.98 -4.38
N PRO A 100 -9.01 -27.54 -5.14
CA PRO A 100 -9.97 -26.58 -4.62
C PRO A 100 -10.59 -27.04 -3.30
N VAL A 101 -10.45 -26.23 -2.25
CA VAL A 101 -10.94 -26.54 -0.90
C VAL A 101 -11.73 -25.36 -0.34
N SER A 102 -12.84 -25.64 0.34
CA SER A 102 -13.62 -24.60 1.02
C SER A 102 -12.99 -24.28 2.38
N VAL A 103 -12.63 -23.01 2.60
CA VAL A 103 -12.06 -22.52 3.87
C VAL A 103 -12.70 -21.19 4.23
N GLY A 104 -13.58 -21.20 5.22
CA GLY A 104 -14.30 -20.01 5.66
C GLY A 104 -15.13 -19.36 4.56
N GLY A 105 -16.08 -20.11 4.00
CA GLY A 105 -17.05 -19.58 3.04
C GLY A 105 -16.53 -19.34 1.62
N VAL A 106 -15.22 -19.48 1.37
CA VAL A 106 -14.62 -19.33 0.03
C VAL A 106 -13.87 -20.57 -0.41
N THR A 107 -13.89 -20.82 -1.72
CA THR A 107 -13.08 -21.87 -2.34
C THR A 107 -11.69 -21.34 -2.65
N VAL A 108 -10.68 -21.95 -2.04
CA VAL A 108 -9.26 -21.61 -2.23
C VAL A 108 -8.64 -22.63 -3.19
N SER A 109 -8.09 -22.15 -4.30
CA SER A 109 -7.36 -22.96 -5.30
C SER A 109 -5.93 -22.46 -5.57
N SER A 110 -5.58 -21.28 -5.05
CA SER A 110 -4.25 -20.70 -5.19
C SER A 110 -3.85 -19.91 -3.95
N ILE A 111 -2.60 -20.06 -3.50
CA ILE A 111 -2.04 -19.37 -2.33
C ILE A 111 -0.63 -18.88 -2.63
N SER A 112 -0.31 -17.65 -2.25
CA SER A 112 1.07 -17.15 -2.32
C SER A 112 1.95 -17.87 -1.30
N VAL A 113 3.12 -18.34 -1.74
CA VAL A 113 4.10 -19.04 -0.89
C VAL A 113 5.26 -18.10 -0.56
N HIS A 114 5.07 -16.79 -0.71
CA HIS A 114 6.00 -15.70 -0.40
C HIS A 114 7.35 -15.74 -1.14
N ASN A 115 8.22 -16.72 -0.85
CA ASN A 115 9.59 -16.81 -1.36
C ASN A 115 10.16 -18.24 -1.25
N GLU A 116 11.44 -18.41 -1.62
CA GLU A 116 12.14 -19.68 -1.56
C GLU A 116 12.32 -20.20 -0.12
N GLU A 117 12.66 -19.31 0.82
CA GLU A 117 12.84 -19.64 2.23
C GLU A 117 11.58 -20.25 2.82
N TYR A 118 10.41 -19.66 2.55
CA TYR A 118 9.13 -20.17 3.06
C TYR A 118 8.84 -21.60 2.58
N ILE A 119 9.19 -21.93 1.33
CA ILE A 119 9.08 -23.30 0.79
C ILE A 119 9.98 -24.27 1.58
N LYS A 120 11.22 -23.84 1.89
CA LYS A 120 12.20 -24.65 2.62
C LYS A 120 11.82 -24.81 4.10
N GLU A 121 11.45 -23.73 4.77
CA GLU A 121 11.06 -23.70 6.18
C GLU A 121 9.86 -24.60 6.47
N LYS A 122 8.90 -24.68 5.54
CA LYS A 122 7.71 -25.54 5.67
C LYS A 122 7.86 -26.92 5.01
N ASP A 123 9.05 -27.25 4.49
CA ASP A 123 9.36 -28.46 3.70
C ASP A 123 8.23 -28.79 2.71
N LEU A 124 7.80 -27.82 1.92
CA LEU A 124 6.70 -28.03 0.96
C LEU A 124 7.19 -28.88 -0.21
N ARG A 125 6.36 -29.82 -0.66
CA ARG A 125 6.61 -30.66 -1.84
C ARG A 125 5.37 -30.75 -2.72
N ILE A 126 5.58 -30.81 -4.03
CA ILE A 126 4.49 -31.04 -4.97
C ILE A 126 3.91 -32.43 -4.71
N GLY A 127 2.61 -32.51 -4.49
CA GLY A 127 1.87 -33.70 -4.09
C GLY A 127 1.54 -33.75 -2.59
N ASP A 128 2.13 -32.89 -1.76
CA ASP A 128 1.88 -32.88 -0.31
C ASP A 128 0.42 -32.57 0.03
N ALA A 129 -0.07 -33.16 1.12
CA ALA A 129 -1.19 -32.60 1.85
C ALA A 129 -0.69 -31.41 2.69
N VAL A 130 -1.38 -30.27 2.59
CA VAL A 130 -1.04 -29.03 3.27
C VAL A 130 -2.23 -28.55 4.10
N LEU A 131 -1.93 -28.06 5.30
CA LEU A 131 -2.89 -27.39 6.16
C LEU A 131 -2.94 -25.91 5.77
N ILE A 132 -4.12 -25.44 5.37
CA ILE A 132 -4.39 -24.08 4.95
C ILE A 132 -5.22 -23.42 6.03
N GLU A 133 -4.97 -22.14 6.27
CA GLU A 133 -5.82 -21.33 7.12
C GLU A 133 -6.20 -20.01 6.45
N ARG A 134 -7.38 -19.51 6.80
CA ARG A 134 -7.81 -18.15 6.47
C ARG A 134 -8.07 -17.42 7.78
N ALA A 135 -7.19 -16.49 8.13
CA ALA A 135 -7.30 -15.67 9.33
C ALA A 135 -7.94 -14.32 9.00
N GLY A 136 -8.96 -13.93 9.79
CA GLY A 136 -9.62 -12.62 9.68
C GLY A 136 -10.26 -12.34 8.31
N ASP A 137 -10.66 -13.38 7.58
CA ASP A 137 -11.31 -13.31 6.26
C ASP A 137 -10.53 -12.58 5.14
N VAL A 138 -9.21 -12.37 5.27
CA VAL A 138 -8.44 -11.63 4.25
C VAL A 138 -7.74 -12.54 3.24
N ILE A 139 -6.57 -13.11 3.58
CA ILE A 139 -5.72 -13.86 2.63
C ILE A 139 -5.43 -15.26 3.21
N PRO A 140 -5.78 -16.35 2.50
CA PRO A 140 -5.40 -17.69 2.91
C PRO A 140 -3.88 -17.92 2.88
N GLN A 141 -3.36 -18.72 3.81
CA GLN A 141 -1.95 -19.09 3.85
C GLN A 141 -1.76 -20.58 4.17
N ILE A 142 -0.60 -21.13 3.78
CA ILE A 142 -0.22 -22.51 4.14
C ILE A 142 0.43 -22.50 5.52
N VAL A 143 -0.22 -23.13 6.50
CA VAL A 143 0.30 -23.22 7.87
C VAL A 143 1.49 -24.16 7.93
N LYS A 144 1.34 -25.37 7.37
CA LYS A 144 2.37 -26.41 7.35
C LYS A 144 2.08 -27.47 6.29
N SER A 145 3.11 -28.19 5.87
CA SER A 145 2.94 -29.51 5.23
C SER A 145 2.50 -30.55 6.26
N LEU A 146 1.97 -31.67 5.77
CA LEU A 146 1.65 -32.85 6.59
C LEU A 146 2.56 -34.02 6.17
N PRO A 147 3.80 -34.11 6.67
CA PRO A 147 4.74 -35.15 6.28
C PRO A 147 4.28 -36.58 6.60
N ASP A 148 3.50 -36.75 7.67
CA ASP A 148 3.06 -38.06 8.18
C ASP A 148 2.17 -38.82 7.20
N VAL A 149 1.53 -38.11 6.25
CA VAL A 149 0.64 -38.69 5.23
C VAL A 149 1.30 -38.79 3.85
N ARG A 150 2.62 -38.57 3.76
CA ARG A 150 3.36 -38.68 2.50
C ARG A 150 3.43 -40.12 2.02
N THR A 151 3.30 -40.26 0.71
CA THR A 151 3.33 -41.53 -0.02
C THR A 151 4.73 -41.87 -0.57
N GLY A 152 5.67 -40.93 -0.51
CA GLY A 152 7.00 -41.04 -1.10
C GLY A 152 7.07 -40.65 -2.58
N LYS A 153 5.93 -40.28 -3.19
CA LYS A 153 5.86 -39.82 -4.60
C LYS A 153 5.99 -38.31 -4.75
N GLU A 154 6.08 -37.58 -3.64
CA GLU A 154 6.11 -36.12 -3.61
C GLU A 154 7.44 -35.58 -4.15
N LYS A 155 7.37 -34.49 -4.92
CA LYS A 155 8.54 -33.89 -5.58
C LYS A 155 9.01 -32.64 -4.84
N LYS A 156 10.33 -32.55 -4.60
CA LYS A 156 10.93 -31.33 -4.06
C LYS A 156 10.67 -30.15 -5.00
N ILE A 157 10.35 -29.01 -4.42
CA ILE A 157 10.17 -27.76 -5.16
C ILE A 157 11.55 -27.13 -5.35
N HIS A 158 11.95 -26.96 -6.60
CA HIS A 158 13.17 -26.24 -6.95
C HIS A 158 12.80 -24.83 -7.39
N PHE A 159 13.37 -23.83 -6.73
CA PHE A 159 13.25 -22.46 -7.17
C PHE A 159 14.02 -22.31 -8.49
N PRO A 160 13.44 -21.67 -9.52
CA PRO A 160 14.11 -21.52 -10.80
C PRO A 160 15.37 -20.67 -10.65
N ASP A 161 16.41 -20.99 -11.39
CA ASP A 161 17.63 -20.19 -11.52
C ASP A 161 17.55 -19.17 -12.67
N HIS A 162 16.60 -19.37 -13.60
CA HIS A 162 16.29 -18.49 -14.73
C HIS A 162 14.84 -18.02 -14.68
N CYS A 163 14.60 -16.81 -15.16
CA CYS A 163 13.27 -16.22 -15.21
C CYS A 163 12.31 -17.11 -16.02
N PRO A 164 11.14 -17.50 -15.48
CA PRO A 164 10.22 -18.41 -16.19
C PRO A 164 9.69 -17.81 -17.49
N VAL A 165 9.72 -16.47 -17.61
CA VAL A 165 9.21 -15.71 -18.77
C VAL A 165 10.31 -15.42 -19.78
N CYS A 166 11.32 -14.61 -19.43
CA CYS A 166 12.35 -14.17 -20.37
C CYS A 166 13.63 -15.03 -20.39
N LYS A 167 13.71 -16.06 -19.54
CA LYS A 167 14.85 -16.98 -19.41
C LYS A 167 16.18 -16.35 -18.98
N SER A 168 16.24 -15.06 -18.67
CA SER A 168 17.43 -14.43 -18.07
C SER A 168 17.73 -14.99 -16.68
N LYS A 169 19.02 -15.10 -16.32
CA LYS A 169 19.46 -15.57 -15.00
C LYS A 169 18.87 -14.71 -13.88
N LEU A 170 18.30 -15.35 -12.87
CA LEU A 170 17.77 -14.67 -11.68
C LEU A 170 18.90 -14.27 -10.75
N PHE A 171 18.70 -13.15 -10.07
CA PHE A 171 19.63 -12.61 -9.10
C PHE A 171 18.92 -12.41 -7.77
N LYS A 172 19.57 -12.81 -6.68
CA LYS A 172 19.11 -12.59 -5.31
C LYS A 172 20.14 -11.70 -4.63
N GLU A 173 19.70 -10.51 -4.28
CA GLU A 173 20.55 -9.51 -3.64
C GLU A 173 20.90 -9.98 -2.22
N GLU A 174 22.13 -9.73 -1.78
CA GLU A 174 22.59 -10.13 -0.46
C GLU A 174 21.72 -9.48 0.62
N GLY A 175 21.21 -10.29 1.55
CA GLY A 175 20.28 -9.86 2.60
C GLY A 175 18.81 -9.72 2.17
N GLU A 176 18.44 -10.06 0.92
CA GLU A 176 17.04 -10.19 0.51
C GLU A 176 16.62 -11.66 0.32
N ALA A 177 15.39 -11.99 0.70
CA ALA A 177 14.80 -13.32 0.49
C ALA A 177 14.32 -13.55 -0.97
N VAL A 178 14.08 -12.46 -1.72
CA VAL A 178 13.36 -12.50 -3.00
C VAL A 178 14.33 -12.60 -4.18
N TRP A 179 14.15 -13.63 -5.01
CA TRP A 179 14.81 -13.75 -6.32
C TRP A 179 14.19 -12.79 -7.33
N ARG A 180 15.03 -12.20 -8.19
CA ARG A 180 14.59 -11.18 -9.15
C ARG A 180 15.11 -11.42 -10.56
N CYS A 181 14.23 -11.17 -11.52
CA CYS A 181 14.61 -10.96 -12.90
C CYS A 181 15.16 -9.53 -13.04
N ILE A 182 16.43 -9.40 -13.42
CA ILE A 182 17.08 -8.09 -13.61
C ILE A 182 17.00 -7.58 -15.05
N ASN A 183 16.42 -8.37 -15.97
CA ASN A 183 16.23 -7.97 -17.36
C ASN A 183 15.08 -6.96 -17.46
N ILE A 184 15.40 -5.71 -17.75
CA ILE A 184 14.44 -4.61 -17.89
C ILE A 184 13.47 -4.81 -19.07
N GLU A 185 13.88 -5.56 -20.09
CA GLU A 185 13.08 -5.91 -21.27
C GLU A 185 12.21 -7.16 -21.05
N CYS A 186 12.20 -7.71 -19.83
CA CYS A 186 11.36 -8.86 -19.51
C CYS A 186 9.88 -8.54 -19.79
N PRO A 187 9.20 -9.30 -20.67
CA PRO A 187 7.80 -9.02 -21.05
C PRO A 187 6.86 -8.95 -19.84
N ALA A 188 7.04 -9.84 -18.86
CA ALA A 188 6.24 -9.81 -17.63
C ALA A 188 6.45 -8.52 -16.85
N GLN A 189 7.69 -8.03 -16.71
CA GLN A 189 7.92 -6.77 -16.02
C GLN A 189 7.32 -5.59 -16.78
N ILE A 190 7.39 -5.58 -18.11
CA ILE A 190 6.77 -4.53 -18.93
C ILE A 190 5.26 -4.49 -18.69
N VAL A 191 4.59 -5.62 -18.85
CA VAL A 191 3.15 -5.76 -18.64
C VAL A 191 2.75 -5.37 -17.22
N GLU A 192 3.44 -5.88 -16.19
CA GLU A 192 3.13 -5.56 -14.80
C GLU A 192 3.43 -4.09 -14.44
N ARG A 193 4.42 -3.45 -15.09
CA ARG A 193 4.65 -2.00 -14.95
C ARG A 193 3.52 -1.19 -15.57
N ILE A 194 2.99 -1.60 -16.72
CA ILE A 194 1.83 -0.97 -17.35
C ILE A 194 0.58 -1.14 -16.47
N ILE A 195 0.33 -2.35 -15.97
CA ILE A 195 -0.80 -2.64 -15.06
C ILE A 195 -0.71 -1.77 -13.80
N HIS A 196 0.48 -1.64 -13.21
CA HIS A 196 0.71 -0.74 -12.09
C HIS A 196 0.46 0.71 -12.46
N PHE A 197 0.97 1.16 -13.60
CA PHE A 197 0.86 2.54 -14.06
C PHE A 197 -0.60 2.98 -14.20
N ILE A 198 -1.47 2.12 -14.75
CA ILE A 198 -2.89 2.43 -14.95
C ILE A 198 -3.78 2.24 -13.71
N SER A 199 -3.23 1.68 -12.63
CA SER A 199 -3.98 1.31 -11.43
C SER A 199 -4.67 2.49 -10.74
N LYS A 200 -5.66 2.17 -9.90
CA LYS A 200 -6.49 3.14 -9.17
C LYS A 200 -5.70 4.13 -8.34
N ASP A 201 -4.56 3.76 -7.77
CA ASP A 201 -3.75 4.64 -6.91
C ASP A 201 -2.62 5.35 -7.70
N ALA A 202 -2.37 4.90 -8.93
CA ALA A 202 -1.42 5.47 -9.88
C ALA A 202 -2.13 6.44 -10.86
N MET A 203 -2.22 6.13 -12.15
CA MET A 203 -2.81 7.06 -13.11
C MET A 203 -4.36 7.00 -13.20
N ASP A 204 -5.00 6.06 -12.48
CA ASP A 204 -6.47 5.87 -12.43
C ASP A 204 -7.13 5.80 -13.81
N ILE A 205 -6.61 4.94 -14.70
CA ILE A 205 -7.18 4.74 -16.04
C ILE A 205 -8.28 3.70 -15.97
N ARG A 206 -9.47 4.14 -15.54
CA ARG A 206 -10.64 3.26 -15.37
C ARG A 206 -11.08 2.64 -16.69
N GLY A 207 -11.49 1.38 -16.63
CA GLY A 207 -11.87 0.60 -17.82
C GLY A 207 -10.68 -0.04 -18.54
N PHE A 208 -9.44 0.33 -18.20
CA PHE A 208 -8.25 -0.35 -18.69
C PHE A 208 -7.77 -1.41 -17.68
N GLY A 209 -8.43 -2.58 -17.67
CA GLY A 209 -8.07 -3.69 -16.77
C GLY A 209 -6.80 -4.43 -17.19
N ASP A 210 -6.26 -5.23 -16.27
CA ASP A 210 -5.07 -6.07 -16.51
C ASP A 210 -5.25 -7.06 -17.67
N ALA A 211 -6.43 -7.66 -17.81
CA ALA A 211 -6.77 -8.52 -18.94
C ALA A 211 -6.65 -7.79 -20.29
N ASN A 212 -7.07 -6.53 -20.34
CA ASN A 212 -6.96 -5.72 -21.56
C ASN A 212 -5.51 -5.31 -21.84
N VAL A 213 -4.71 -4.99 -20.81
CA VAL A 213 -3.27 -4.73 -20.97
C VAL A 213 -2.57 -5.94 -21.56
N ARG A 214 -2.79 -7.13 -21.00
CA ARG A 214 -2.20 -8.38 -21.51
C ARG A 214 -2.63 -8.63 -22.95
N LYS A 215 -3.93 -8.55 -23.24
CA LYS A 215 -4.48 -8.70 -24.60
C LYS A 215 -3.84 -7.72 -25.59
N PHE A 216 -3.72 -6.43 -25.23
CA PHE A 216 -3.15 -5.42 -26.13
C PHE A 216 -1.64 -5.62 -26.31
N TYR A 217 -0.94 -6.06 -25.27
CA TYR A 217 0.48 -6.38 -25.35
C TYR A 217 0.73 -7.60 -26.25
N ASP A 218 -0.04 -8.67 -26.07
CA ASP A 218 0.08 -9.90 -26.87
C ASP A 218 -0.25 -9.67 -28.35
N LEU A 219 -1.20 -8.76 -28.65
CA LEU A 219 -1.53 -8.35 -30.01
C LEU A 219 -0.57 -7.29 -30.59
N GLY A 220 0.45 -6.87 -29.83
CA GLY A 220 1.41 -5.84 -30.23
C GLY A 220 0.81 -4.44 -30.39
N LEU A 221 -0.40 -4.21 -29.88
CA LEU A 221 -1.09 -2.91 -29.87
C LEU A 221 -0.56 -1.98 -28.76
N LEU A 222 0.07 -2.55 -27.73
CA LEU A 222 0.68 -1.83 -26.62
C LEU A 222 2.06 -2.44 -26.33
N LYS A 223 3.09 -1.61 -26.18
CA LYS A 223 4.47 -2.11 -25.97
C LYS A 223 5.09 -1.63 -24.67
N ASP A 224 4.69 -0.45 -24.20
CA ASP A 224 5.28 0.22 -23.06
C ASP A 224 4.27 1.25 -22.48
N ILE A 225 4.74 2.04 -21.52
CA ILE A 225 3.92 3.06 -20.86
C ILE A 225 3.54 4.22 -21.82
N PRO A 226 4.46 4.80 -22.63
CA PRO A 226 4.08 5.80 -23.63
C PRO A 226 3.01 5.31 -24.60
N GLY A 227 3.07 4.03 -25.01
CA GLY A 227 2.09 3.42 -25.90
C GLY A 227 0.64 3.45 -25.40
N ILE A 228 0.40 3.62 -24.09
CA ILE A 228 -0.94 3.83 -23.52
C ILE A 228 -1.59 5.08 -24.12
N TYR A 229 -0.80 6.14 -24.34
CA TYR A 229 -1.27 7.43 -24.82
C TYR A 229 -1.29 7.53 -26.35
N GLU A 230 -0.75 6.53 -27.04
CA GLU A 230 -0.64 6.45 -28.50
C GLU A 230 -1.47 5.30 -29.10
N LEU A 231 -2.36 4.70 -28.29
CA LEU A 231 -3.18 3.56 -28.70
C LEU A 231 -3.93 3.82 -30.02
N ASN A 232 -3.85 2.86 -30.94
CA ASN A 232 -4.60 2.90 -32.18
C ASN A 232 -6.05 2.43 -31.95
N TYR A 233 -6.93 3.37 -31.64
CA TYR A 233 -8.34 3.09 -31.37
C TYR A 233 -9.09 2.43 -32.54
N LYS A 234 -8.65 2.65 -33.79
CA LYS A 234 -9.27 1.99 -34.95
C LYS A 234 -9.05 0.48 -34.91
N LYS A 235 -7.82 0.03 -34.60
CA LYS A 235 -7.52 -1.39 -34.43
C LYS A 235 -8.18 -1.99 -33.19
N ILE A 236 -8.31 -1.20 -32.11
CA ILE A 236 -9.01 -1.67 -30.90
C ILE A 236 -10.50 -1.89 -31.16
N ALA A 237 -11.12 -1.08 -32.02
CA ALA A 237 -12.53 -1.24 -32.40
C ALA A 237 -12.84 -2.53 -33.16
N GLU A 238 -11.83 -3.15 -33.77
CA GLU A 238 -11.97 -4.44 -34.45
C GLU A 238 -11.99 -5.62 -33.46
N LEU A 239 -11.68 -5.39 -32.18
CA LEU A 239 -11.63 -6.44 -31.16
C LEU A 239 -12.99 -6.69 -30.52
N GLU A 240 -13.31 -7.98 -30.29
CA GLU A 240 -14.48 -8.39 -29.52
C GLU A 240 -14.44 -7.77 -28.10
N GLY A 241 -15.58 -7.21 -27.68
CA GLY A 241 -15.75 -6.51 -26.41
C GLY A 241 -15.48 -5.00 -26.44
N PHE A 242 -15.02 -4.44 -27.57
CA PHE A 242 -14.68 -3.02 -27.70
C PHE A 242 -15.65 -2.27 -28.63
N GLY A 243 -16.90 -2.09 -28.18
CA GLY A 243 -17.86 -1.20 -28.84
C GLY A 243 -17.53 0.28 -28.66
N GLU A 244 -18.21 1.15 -29.43
CA GLU A 244 -17.99 2.61 -29.44
C GLU A 244 -17.94 3.24 -28.03
N LYS A 245 -18.88 2.88 -27.16
CA LYS A 245 -18.94 3.39 -25.78
C LYS A 245 -17.74 2.94 -24.93
N SER A 246 -17.25 1.72 -25.12
CA SER A 246 -16.08 1.20 -24.39
C SER A 246 -14.82 1.98 -24.79
N ILE A 247 -14.67 2.24 -26.09
CA ILE A 247 -13.55 3.03 -26.63
C ILE A 247 -13.61 4.48 -26.15
N ALA A 248 -14.79 5.11 -26.21
CA ALA A 248 -14.97 6.48 -25.73
C ALA A 248 -14.63 6.61 -24.23
N ASN A 249 -15.04 5.63 -23.42
CA ASN A 249 -14.70 5.57 -22.00
C ASN A 249 -13.18 5.43 -21.78
N LEU A 250 -12.53 4.53 -22.53
CA LEU A 250 -11.08 4.32 -22.45
C LEU A 250 -10.31 5.58 -22.87
N GLN A 251 -10.70 6.23 -23.97
CA GLN A 251 -10.14 7.49 -24.43
C GLN A 251 -10.27 8.60 -23.37
N SER A 252 -11.46 8.74 -22.79
CA SER A 252 -11.72 9.71 -21.73
C SER A 252 -10.85 9.43 -20.51
N ALA A 253 -10.77 8.18 -20.06
CA ALA A 253 -9.94 7.78 -18.92
C ALA A 253 -8.45 8.08 -19.16
N ILE A 254 -7.92 7.74 -20.34
CA ILE A 254 -6.52 8.02 -20.71
C ILE A 254 -6.26 9.53 -20.75
N SER A 255 -7.17 10.30 -21.35
CA SER A 255 -7.06 11.76 -21.41
C SER A 255 -7.06 12.39 -20.01
N ASN A 256 -8.00 11.97 -19.15
CA ASN A 256 -8.10 12.46 -17.77
C ASN A 256 -6.86 12.11 -16.95
N SER A 257 -6.26 10.95 -17.18
CA SER A 257 -5.06 10.52 -16.48
C SER A 257 -3.88 11.47 -16.63
N LYS A 258 -3.79 12.22 -17.75
CA LYS A 258 -2.73 13.20 -17.98
C LYS A 258 -2.71 14.33 -16.95
N ASN A 259 -3.85 14.58 -16.30
CA ASN A 259 -4.04 15.62 -15.29
C ASN A 259 -3.82 15.14 -13.84
N GLN A 260 -3.40 13.88 -13.64
CA GLN A 260 -3.13 13.38 -12.28
C GLN A 260 -1.99 14.18 -11.62
N PRO A 261 -2.06 14.42 -10.30
CA PRO A 261 -1.01 15.12 -9.58
C PRO A 261 0.32 14.37 -9.64
N LEU A 262 1.42 15.13 -9.53
CA LEU A 262 2.77 14.61 -9.74
C LEU A 262 3.10 13.37 -8.88
N HIS A 263 2.69 13.34 -7.61
CA HIS A 263 2.96 12.20 -6.73
C HIS A 263 2.38 10.88 -7.26
N ARG A 264 1.25 10.93 -7.98
CA ARG A 264 0.65 9.73 -8.58
C ARG A 264 1.43 9.25 -9.78
N LEU A 265 1.97 10.16 -10.58
CA LEU A 265 2.91 9.82 -11.65
C LEU A 265 4.19 9.20 -11.07
N ILE A 266 4.78 9.79 -10.02
CA ILE A 266 5.98 9.24 -9.35
C ILE A 266 5.70 7.82 -8.85
N TYR A 267 4.55 7.60 -8.23
CA TYR A 267 4.13 6.26 -7.80
C TYR A 267 3.94 5.32 -9.00
N ALA A 268 3.30 5.79 -10.08
CA ALA A 268 3.04 5.02 -11.30
C ALA A 268 4.31 4.53 -12.01
N LEU A 269 5.42 5.26 -11.91
CA LEU A 269 6.71 4.85 -12.49
C LEU A 269 7.26 3.56 -11.87
N GLY A 270 6.76 3.16 -10.68
CA GLY A 270 7.13 1.88 -10.08
C GLY A 270 8.59 1.79 -9.65
N ILE A 271 9.20 2.93 -9.26
CA ILE A 271 10.57 2.97 -8.74
C ILE A 271 10.67 2.06 -7.51
N ARG A 272 11.70 1.21 -7.45
CA ARG A 272 11.87 0.23 -6.36
C ARG A 272 11.87 0.94 -5.01
N PHE A 273 11.12 0.38 -4.05
CA PHE A 273 10.87 0.91 -2.70
C PHE A 273 10.10 2.23 -2.60
N VAL A 274 9.72 2.86 -3.71
CA VAL A 274 8.91 4.09 -3.69
C VAL A 274 7.43 3.73 -3.66
N GLY A 275 6.84 3.78 -2.46
CA GLY A 275 5.40 3.66 -2.25
C GLY A 275 4.68 5.00 -2.43
N GLU A 276 3.36 5.02 -2.20
CA GLU A 276 2.54 6.23 -2.34
C GLU A 276 3.01 7.37 -1.43
N THR A 277 3.33 7.08 -0.17
CA THR A 277 3.83 8.08 0.79
C THR A 277 5.15 8.69 0.33
N THR A 278 6.12 7.85 -0.03
CA THR A 278 7.41 8.31 -0.56
C THR A 278 7.25 9.13 -1.83
N ALA A 279 6.31 8.75 -2.71
CA ALA A 279 6.02 9.49 -3.93
C ALA A 279 5.46 10.89 -3.64
N LYS A 280 4.66 11.06 -2.57
CA LYS A 280 4.19 12.36 -2.09
C LYS A 280 5.35 13.21 -1.58
N THR A 281 6.22 12.66 -0.74
CA THR A 281 7.41 13.37 -0.24
C THR A 281 8.30 13.85 -1.39
N LEU A 282 8.56 12.98 -2.37
CA LEU A 282 9.34 13.35 -3.55
C LEU A 282 8.68 14.46 -4.35
N ALA A 283 7.38 14.35 -4.64
CA ALA A 283 6.66 15.39 -5.38
C ALA A 283 6.76 16.75 -4.67
N GLN A 284 6.58 16.79 -3.34
CA GLN A 284 6.66 18.02 -2.55
C GLN A 284 8.06 18.67 -2.61
N SER A 285 9.13 17.86 -2.69
CA SER A 285 10.51 18.35 -2.75
C SER A 285 10.88 19.05 -4.07
N VAL A 286 10.14 18.81 -5.16
CA VAL A 286 10.50 19.33 -6.49
C VAL A 286 9.41 20.22 -7.11
N ASN A 287 9.82 21.06 -8.07
CA ASN A 287 8.89 21.82 -8.91
C ASN A 287 8.62 21.07 -10.21
N HIS A 288 9.61 20.34 -10.71
CA HIS A 288 9.52 19.48 -11.88
C HIS A 288 10.11 18.10 -11.56
N LEU A 289 9.50 17.03 -12.08
CA LEU A 289 9.98 15.67 -11.81
C LEU A 289 11.45 15.46 -12.20
N LEU A 290 11.87 16.06 -13.31
CA LEU A 290 13.25 15.99 -13.80
C LEU A 290 14.26 16.69 -12.89
N ASP A 291 13.83 17.53 -11.92
CA ASP A 291 14.72 18.17 -10.95
C ASP A 291 15.45 17.12 -10.09
N LEU A 292 14.85 15.94 -9.86
CA LEU A 292 15.46 14.83 -9.12
C LEU A 292 16.75 14.31 -9.77
N GLN A 293 17.02 14.65 -11.04
CA GLN A 293 18.31 14.40 -11.66
C GLN A 293 19.44 15.19 -11.00
N HIS A 294 19.16 16.32 -10.35
CA HIS A 294 20.22 17.14 -9.78
C HIS A 294 20.48 16.83 -8.30
N TYR A 295 19.62 16.02 -7.69
CA TYR A 295 19.76 15.63 -6.29
C TYR A 295 20.95 14.65 -6.12
N SER A 296 21.75 14.93 -5.11
CA SER A 296 22.73 14.01 -4.57
C SER A 296 22.05 12.90 -3.76
N LEU A 297 22.79 11.81 -3.54
CA LEU A 297 22.30 10.71 -2.71
C LEU A 297 22.05 11.16 -1.26
N GLU A 298 22.84 12.09 -0.73
CA GLU A 298 22.69 12.66 0.61
C GLU A 298 21.43 13.53 0.71
N GLU A 299 21.18 14.40 -0.26
CA GLU A 299 19.94 15.21 -0.32
C GLU A 299 18.70 14.33 -0.36
N LEU A 300 18.71 13.24 -1.14
CA LEU A 300 17.60 12.29 -1.17
C LEU A 300 17.38 11.61 0.18
N GLN A 301 18.45 11.23 0.89
CA GLN A 301 18.35 10.57 2.20
C GLN A 301 17.96 11.53 3.33
N ASN A 302 18.12 12.84 3.14
CA ASN A 302 17.67 13.86 4.07
C ASN A 302 16.16 14.14 3.99
N LEU A 303 15.47 13.62 2.97
CA LEU A 303 14.02 13.69 2.86
C LEU A 303 13.34 12.71 3.84
N GLU A 304 12.16 13.10 4.33
CA GLU A 304 11.38 12.28 5.25
C GLU A 304 10.99 10.93 4.60
N ASP A 305 11.03 9.86 5.38
CA ASP A 305 10.76 8.48 4.93
C ASP A 305 11.68 7.91 3.83
N ILE A 306 12.81 8.57 3.52
CA ILE A 306 13.78 8.08 2.51
C ILE A 306 15.07 7.60 3.18
N GLY A 307 15.12 6.29 3.43
CA GLY A 307 16.35 5.62 3.89
C GLY A 307 17.34 5.28 2.77
N PRO A 308 18.53 4.74 3.10
CA PRO A 308 19.59 4.48 2.12
C PRO A 308 19.18 3.59 0.92
N LYS A 309 18.35 2.56 1.14
CA LYS A 309 17.87 1.67 0.07
C LYS A 309 16.94 2.40 -0.92
N VAL A 310 16.06 3.23 -0.39
CA VAL A 310 15.08 4.02 -1.16
C VAL A 310 15.82 5.11 -1.93
N GLY A 311 16.67 5.88 -1.23
CA GLY A 311 17.50 6.93 -1.83
C GLY A 311 18.37 6.41 -2.97
N ASN A 312 19.04 5.26 -2.80
CA ASN A 312 19.82 4.64 -3.88
C ASN A 312 18.96 4.24 -5.08
N SER A 313 17.75 3.74 -4.85
CA SER A 313 16.84 3.34 -5.95
C SER A 313 16.37 4.55 -6.75
N ILE A 314 16.02 5.63 -6.06
CA ILE A 314 15.65 6.92 -6.69
C ILE A 314 16.86 7.49 -7.45
N TYR A 315 18.01 7.58 -6.80
CA TYR A 315 19.24 8.11 -7.39
C TYR A 315 19.62 7.37 -8.68
N ARG A 316 19.61 6.03 -8.66
CA ARG A 316 19.88 5.21 -9.86
C ARG A 316 18.83 5.40 -10.94
N PHE A 317 17.55 5.52 -10.58
CA PHE A 317 16.47 5.73 -11.55
C PHE A 317 16.68 7.00 -12.37
N PHE A 318 16.97 8.13 -11.72
CA PHE A 318 17.18 9.43 -12.38
C PHE A 318 18.58 9.59 -13.02
N ARG A 319 19.49 8.64 -12.86
CA ARG A 319 20.78 8.58 -13.57
C ARG A 319 20.75 7.71 -14.82
N ASN A 320 19.70 6.91 -14.98
CA ASN A 320 19.51 6.06 -16.15
C ASN A 320 18.92 6.89 -17.31
N LYS A 321 19.62 6.93 -18.45
CA LYS A 321 19.24 7.72 -19.62
C LYS A 321 17.89 7.30 -20.23
N ASP A 322 17.58 6.01 -20.21
CA ASP A 322 16.33 5.49 -20.78
C ASP A 322 15.13 5.90 -19.92
N ASN A 323 15.28 5.91 -18.60
CA ASN A 323 14.26 6.44 -17.70
C ASN A 323 14.04 7.94 -17.92
N ILE A 324 15.10 8.72 -18.09
CA ILE A 324 14.97 10.15 -18.40
C ILE A 324 14.28 10.36 -19.76
N HIS A 325 14.62 9.54 -20.76
CA HIS A 325 13.96 9.59 -22.06
C HIS A 325 12.46 9.26 -21.95
N LEU A 326 12.10 8.23 -21.18
CA LEU A 326 10.71 7.89 -20.87
C LEU A 326 9.96 9.09 -20.27
N LEU A 327 10.55 9.75 -19.26
CA LEU A 327 9.92 10.92 -18.63
C LEU A 327 9.69 12.06 -19.63
N GLN A 328 10.66 12.34 -20.50
CA GLN A 328 10.54 13.34 -21.56
C GLN A 328 9.47 12.98 -22.59
N GLN A 329 9.35 11.70 -22.96
CA GLN A 329 8.29 11.23 -23.85
C GLN A 329 6.91 11.41 -23.21
N LEU A 330 6.75 11.05 -21.93
CA LEU A 330 5.51 11.24 -21.20
C LEU A 330 5.11 12.72 -21.11
N GLU A 331 6.07 13.62 -20.87
CA GLU A 331 5.82 15.05 -20.89
C GLU A 331 5.34 15.54 -22.27
N LYS A 332 5.97 15.07 -23.36
CA LYS A 332 5.53 15.37 -24.74
C LYS A 332 4.14 14.83 -25.05
N LEU A 333 3.76 13.71 -24.46
CA LEU A 333 2.41 13.12 -24.56
C LEU A 333 1.37 13.88 -23.72
N GLY A 334 1.80 14.92 -22.98
CA GLY A 334 0.94 15.84 -22.25
C GLY A 334 0.73 15.49 -20.78
N LEU A 335 1.52 14.57 -20.21
CA LEU A 335 1.49 14.29 -18.78
C LEU A 335 2.10 15.45 -17.99
N LYS A 336 1.49 15.80 -16.86
CA LYS A 336 2.00 16.83 -15.96
C LYS A 336 3.17 16.32 -15.12
N LEU A 337 4.39 16.71 -15.50
CA LEU A 337 5.60 16.49 -14.69
C LEU A 337 5.90 17.64 -13.73
N LYS A 338 5.22 18.78 -13.91
CA LYS A 338 5.28 19.90 -12.98
C LYS A 338 4.43 19.60 -11.76
N ASN A 339 5.01 19.85 -10.60
CA ASN A 339 4.23 19.90 -9.38
C ASN A 339 3.38 21.17 -9.43
N GLU A 340 2.07 21.01 -9.48
CA GLU A 340 1.14 22.06 -9.11
C GLU A 340 1.18 22.18 -7.59
N LYS A 341 2.30 22.71 -7.06
CA LYS A 341 2.27 23.28 -5.72
C LYS A 341 1.12 24.26 -5.78
N LYS A 342 0.06 24.01 -5.01
CA LYS A 342 -0.85 25.10 -4.68
C LYS A 342 0.07 26.14 -4.10
N ASP A 343 0.28 27.23 -4.83
CA ASP A 343 0.77 28.47 -4.25
C ASP A 343 -0.29 28.82 -3.21
N PHE A 344 -0.13 28.25 -2.03
CA PHE A 344 -0.94 28.61 -0.90
C PHE A 344 -0.68 30.10 -0.70
N ALA A 345 -1.76 30.87 -0.75
CA ALA A 345 -1.72 32.31 -0.95
C ALA A 345 -0.56 32.94 -0.18
N LYS A 346 0.31 33.67 -0.91
CA LYS A 346 1.22 34.67 -0.33
C LYS A 346 0.35 35.75 0.31
N GLY A 347 -0.22 35.48 1.49
CA GLY A 347 -1.22 36.35 2.10
C GLY A 347 -2.07 35.75 3.22
N GLY A 348 -1.71 34.59 3.79
CA GLY A 348 -2.34 34.10 5.02
C GLY A 348 -1.58 34.53 6.29
N ASN A 349 -2.24 34.46 7.45
CA ASN A 349 -1.68 34.85 8.75
C ASN A 349 -0.40 34.09 9.14
N LEU A 350 -0.07 32.99 8.45
CA LEU A 350 1.10 32.16 8.72
C LEU A 350 2.20 32.30 7.66
N SER A 351 2.14 33.31 6.78
CA SER A 351 3.14 33.50 5.74
C SER A 351 4.55 33.67 6.30
N GLY A 352 5.50 32.87 5.78
CA GLY A 352 6.90 32.87 6.23
C GLY A 352 7.15 32.14 7.55
N GLN A 353 6.13 31.53 8.15
CA GLN A 353 6.26 30.74 9.38
C GLN A 353 6.33 29.25 9.04
N THR A 354 7.19 28.54 9.76
CA THR A 354 7.36 27.09 9.63
C THR A 354 6.80 26.35 10.84
N PHE A 355 6.13 25.23 10.60
CA PHE A 355 5.46 24.41 11.60
C PHE A 355 5.93 22.96 11.52
N LEU A 356 5.92 22.29 12.66
CA LEU A 356 6.10 20.85 12.76
C LEU A 356 5.12 20.33 13.81
N PHE A 357 4.42 19.24 13.50
CA PHE A 357 3.50 18.61 14.44
C PHE A 357 4.16 17.40 15.09
N THR A 358 4.01 17.28 16.41
CA THR A 358 4.45 16.10 17.16
C THR A 358 3.41 15.71 18.21
N GLY A 359 3.34 14.42 18.53
CA GLY A 359 2.25 13.87 19.35
C GLY A 359 0.94 13.72 18.58
N THR A 360 -0.10 13.30 19.31
CA THR A 360 -1.48 13.14 18.83
C THR A 360 -2.27 14.39 19.17
N LEU A 361 -2.84 15.06 18.17
CA LEU A 361 -3.63 16.27 18.39
C LEU A 361 -5.03 15.89 18.93
N PRO A 362 -5.53 16.55 20.00
CA PRO A 362 -6.84 16.27 20.60
C PRO A 362 -8.06 16.32 19.66
N THR A 363 -8.11 17.26 18.70
CA THR A 363 -9.32 17.52 17.90
C THR A 363 -9.14 17.41 16.38
N LEU A 364 -7.91 17.51 15.88
CA LEU A 364 -7.58 17.44 14.45
C LEU A 364 -6.76 16.19 14.11
N LYS A 365 -6.96 15.67 12.88
CA LYS A 365 -5.97 14.76 12.31
C LYS A 365 -4.73 15.55 11.90
N ARG A 366 -3.55 14.96 12.05
CA ARG A 366 -2.28 15.60 11.65
C ARG A 366 -2.31 16.09 10.21
N SER A 367 -2.82 15.29 9.28
CA SER A 367 -2.97 15.67 7.87
C SER A 367 -3.85 16.89 7.66
N ASP A 368 -4.90 17.04 8.48
CA ASP A 368 -5.83 18.17 8.38
C ASP A 368 -5.17 19.43 8.96
N ALA A 369 -4.43 19.29 10.06
CA ALA A 369 -3.66 20.38 10.66
C ALA A 369 -2.51 20.86 9.76
N GLU A 370 -1.79 19.94 9.11
CA GLU A 370 -0.79 20.24 8.08
C GLU A 370 -1.42 20.98 6.91
N GLY A 371 -2.55 20.48 6.40
CA GLY A 371 -3.32 21.15 5.37
C GLY A 371 -3.81 22.54 5.78
N MET A 372 -4.15 22.78 7.06
CA MET A 372 -4.53 24.10 7.57
C MET A 372 -3.35 25.08 7.64
N VAL A 373 -2.15 24.62 8.05
CA VAL A 373 -0.94 25.46 8.02
C VAL A 373 -0.65 25.89 6.59
N GLU A 374 -0.63 24.91 5.69
CA GLU A 374 -0.39 25.14 4.27
C GLU A 374 -1.41 26.12 3.71
N GLN A 375 -2.73 25.91 3.95
CA GLN A 375 -3.79 26.84 3.53
C GLN A 375 -3.62 28.28 4.00
N ASN A 376 -2.98 28.50 5.15
CA ASN A 376 -2.73 29.82 5.72
C ASN A 376 -1.33 30.38 5.35
N GLY A 377 -0.65 29.78 4.37
CA GLY A 377 0.63 30.25 3.83
C GLY A 377 1.86 29.87 4.66
N GLY A 378 1.69 29.00 5.66
CA GLY A 378 2.80 28.44 6.44
C GLY A 378 3.44 27.22 5.75
N GLN A 379 4.64 26.86 6.20
CA GLN A 379 5.39 25.71 5.67
C GLN A 379 5.51 24.60 6.71
N ILE A 380 5.31 23.34 6.32
CA ILE A 380 5.57 22.18 7.19
C ILE A 380 7.02 21.73 7.03
N LEU A 381 7.71 21.52 8.16
CA LEU A 381 9.04 20.92 8.21
C LEU A 381 8.93 19.50 8.75
N GLY A 382 9.65 18.54 8.16
CA GLY A 382 9.68 17.14 8.62
C GLY A 382 10.50 16.91 9.90
N GLY A 383 11.30 17.90 10.33
CA GLY A 383 12.24 17.74 11.44
C GLY A 383 12.49 19.03 12.24
N VAL A 384 12.95 18.85 13.48
CA VAL A 384 13.35 19.96 14.35
C VAL A 384 14.69 20.52 13.86
N SER A 385 14.70 21.78 13.45
CA SER A 385 15.89 22.50 13.00
C SER A 385 15.86 23.95 13.49
N SER A 386 16.95 24.69 13.34
CA SER A 386 17.00 26.13 13.63
C SER A 386 16.07 26.97 12.74
N LYS A 387 15.60 26.41 11.62
CA LYS A 387 14.65 27.04 10.71
C LYS A 387 13.19 26.90 11.16
N LEU A 388 12.92 26.04 12.16
CA LEU A 388 11.57 25.79 12.69
C LEU A 388 11.10 26.95 13.57
N ASN A 389 9.92 27.51 13.29
CA ASN A 389 9.32 28.58 14.10
C ASN A 389 8.39 28.03 15.17
N TYR A 390 7.53 27.06 14.83
CA TYR A 390 6.53 26.50 15.74
C TYR A 390 6.57 24.98 15.78
N LEU A 391 6.71 24.40 16.98
CA LEU A 391 6.41 23.00 17.23
C LEU A 391 5.01 22.92 17.86
N VAL A 392 4.06 22.35 17.13
CA VAL A 392 2.72 22.08 17.66
C VAL A 392 2.74 20.71 18.35
N VAL A 393 2.42 20.72 19.62
CA VAL A 393 2.57 19.59 20.55
C VAL A 393 1.19 19.08 20.93
N GLY A 394 0.91 17.85 20.52
CA GLY A 394 -0.19 17.04 21.02
C GLY A 394 0.25 16.13 22.17
N GLU A 395 -0.65 15.25 22.58
CA GLU A 395 -0.39 14.22 23.59
C GLU A 395 0.73 13.26 23.13
N ASP A 396 1.54 12.75 24.07
CA ASP A 396 2.69 11.86 23.80
C ASP A 396 3.76 12.45 22.86
N ALA A 397 4.07 13.75 22.99
CA ALA A 397 5.15 14.40 22.26
C ALA A 397 6.54 13.90 22.71
N GLY A 398 7.03 12.86 22.03
CA GLY A 398 8.30 12.19 22.33
C GLY A 398 9.56 12.99 21.96
N SER A 399 10.55 12.33 21.36
CA SER A 399 11.92 12.83 21.17
C SER A 399 12.06 14.15 20.38
N LYS A 400 11.05 14.56 19.60
CA LYS A 400 11.02 15.86 18.89
C LYS A 400 10.80 17.04 19.85
N LEU A 401 10.04 16.86 20.94
CA LEU A 401 9.84 17.89 21.97
C LEU A 401 11.16 18.21 22.69
N GLU A 402 11.90 17.16 23.06
CA GLU A 402 13.18 17.29 23.75
C GLU A 402 14.27 17.92 22.87
N LYS A 403 14.22 17.72 21.55
CA LYS A 403 15.09 18.43 20.59
C LYS A 403 14.71 19.90 20.43
N ALA A 404 13.41 20.20 20.38
CA ALA A 404 12.93 21.58 20.21
C ALA A 404 13.19 22.45 21.44
N LYS A 405 13.07 21.90 22.66
CA LYS A 405 13.44 22.60 23.91
C LYS A 405 14.89 23.07 23.95
N LYS A 406 15.80 22.42 23.19
CA LYS A 406 17.22 22.79 23.12
C LYS A 406 17.51 23.92 22.12
N ILE A 407 16.52 24.33 21.33
CA ILE A 407 16.65 25.39 20.33
C ILE A 407 15.77 26.57 20.76
N ASN A 408 16.38 27.63 21.27
CA ASN A 408 15.68 28.78 21.86
C ASN A 408 14.78 29.55 20.89
N THR A 409 14.93 29.33 19.57
CA THR A 409 14.14 30.01 18.54
C THR A 409 12.82 29.32 18.21
N VAL A 410 12.61 28.08 18.69
CA VAL A 410 11.40 27.29 18.39
C VAL A 410 10.34 27.55 19.45
N LYS A 411 9.17 28.06 19.04
CA LYS A 411 8.00 28.21 19.92
C LYS A 411 7.24 26.90 20.02
N ILE A 412 7.03 26.43 21.24
CA ILE A 412 6.28 25.22 21.52
C ILE A 412 4.84 25.64 21.85
N ILE A 413 3.87 25.19 21.06
CA ILE A 413 2.45 25.57 21.19
C ILE A 413 1.54 24.34 21.19
N SER A 414 0.39 24.45 21.85
CA SER A 414 -0.67 23.44 21.84
C SER A 414 -1.54 23.53 20.57
N GLU A 415 -2.35 22.50 20.32
CA GLU A 415 -3.35 22.52 19.24
C GLU A 415 -4.32 23.71 19.36
N ALA A 416 -4.78 24.03 20.58
CA ALA A 416 -5.70 25.15 20.81
C ALA A 416 -5.06 26.50 20.46
N GLU A 417 -3.76 26.66 20.73
CA GLU A 417 -3.00 27.85 20.34
C GLU A 417 -2.76 27.92 18.84
N PHE A 418 -2.52 26.77 18.19
CA PHE A 418 -2.45 26.67 16.74
C PHE A 418 -3.78 27.10 16.07
N LEU A 419 -4.92 26.63 16.57
CA LEU A 419 -6.25 27.01 16.05
C LEU A 419 -6.51 28.52 16.19
N LYS A 420 -6.10 29.12 17.31
CA LYS A 420 -6.16 30.57 17.53
C LYS A 420 -5.29 31.35 16.55
N LEU A 421 -4.08 30.85 16.23
CA LEU A 421 -3.16 31.48 15.27
C LEU A 421 -3.74 31.55 13.86
N ILE A 422 -4.55 30.56 13.46
CA ILE A 422 -5.23 30.53 12.15
C ILE A 422 -6.64 31.15 12.18
N GLY A 423 -7.05 31.77 13.29
CA GLY A 423 -8.32 32.48 13.39
C GLY A 423 -9.57 31.60 13.45
N LYS A 424 -9.44 30.32 13.81
CA LYS A 424 -10.58 29.44 14.09
C LYS A 424 -10.85 29.43 15.61
N LYS A 425 -12.12 29.68 15.98
CA LYS A 425 -12.60 29.57 17.37
C LYS A 425 -12.85 28.12 17.74
#